data_AF-A0A3C1H584-F1
#
_entry.id   AF-A0A3C1H584-F1
#
_cell.length_a   1.000
_cell.length_b   1.000
_cell.length_c   1.000
_cell.angle_alpha   90.00
_cell.angle_beta   90.00
_cell.angle_gamma   90.00
#
_symmetry.space_group_name_H-M   'P 1'
#
loop_
_entity.id
_entity.type
_entity.pdbx_description
1 polymer ?
#
loop_
_entity_poly.entity_id
_entity_poly.type
_entity_poly.pdbx_seq_one_letter_code
_entity_poly.pdbx_strand_id
1 'polypeptide(L)'
;MKTYTDKALALAVYQIAAARMQAAGCEMPCTAEAFAVISAAAPDAADYSAMAALRNPDFLDAAYILLLGREVDAPARVSWQAQFGLPETVFRTNVLTTILRSAEYQRNPVPLTGCPLPLMQEDGQNLLIAAQAMPERLVRLYQKMPRPVQKLAKKLAGKE
;
A
#
# COMPACT_ATOMS: atom_id res chain seq x y z
N MET A 1 0.17 -13.25 -27.42
CA MET A 1 -0.02 -12.42 -26.22
C MET A 1 -1.51 -12.23 -26.03
N LYS A 2 -2.10 -12.76 -24.95
CA LYS A 2 -3.53 -12.61 -24.69
C LYS A 2 -3.76 -11.19 -24.15
N THR A 3 -4.50 -10.37 -24.88
CA THR A 3 -5.05 -9.10 -24.41
C THR A 3 -6.25 -9.43 -23.53
N TYR A 4 -6.11 -9.27 -22.21
CA TYR A 4 -7.06 -9.86 -21.27
C TYR A 4 -8.38 -9.09 -21.12
N THR A 5 -8.47 -7.80 -21.45
CA THR A 5 -9.73 -7.11 -21.76
C THR A 5 -9.45 -5.80 -22.51
N ASP A 6 -10.27 -5.44 -23.50
CA ASP A 6 -10.25 -4.08 -24.08
C ASP A 6 -10.69 -3.07 -23.00
N LYS A 7 -9.94 -1.97 -22.83
CA LYS A 7 -10.27 -0.91 -21.87
C LYS A 7 -11.70 -0.38 -22.05
N ALA A 8 -12.18 -0.25 -23.29
CA ALA A 8 -13.55 0.19 -23.57
C ALA A 8 -14.58 -0.81 -23.04
N LEU A 9 -14.31 -2.12 -23.19
CA LEU A 9 -15.16 -3.18 -22.67
C LEU A 9 -15.17 -3.18 -21.14
N ALA A 10 -14.00 -3.05 -20.49
CA ALA A 10 -13.89 -2.97 -19.04
C ALA A 10 -14.71 -1.80 -18.46
N LEU A 11 -14.64 -0.62 -19.09
CA LEU A 11 -15.41 0.55 -18.68
C LEU A 11 -16.92 0.35 -18.87
N ALA A 12 -17.34 -0.29 -19.98
CA ALA A 12 -18.75 -0.59 -20.20
C ALA A 12 -19.30 -1.57 -19.14
N VAL A 13 -18.54 -2.62 -18.82
CA VAL A 13 -18.89 -3.56 -17.74
C VAL A 13 -18.99 -2.86 -16.40
N TYR A 14 -18.03 -1.98 -16.09
CA TYR A 14 -18.05 -1.19 -14.86
C TYR A 14 -19.32 -0.33 -14.77
N GLN A 15 -19.70 0.38 -15.84
CA GLN A 15 -20.89 1.24 -15.83
C GLN A 15 -22.17 0.45 -15.58
N ILE A 16 -22.30 -0.73 -16.18
CA ILE A 16 -23.45 -1.62 -15.96
C ILE A 16 -23.46 -2.09 -14.50
N ALA A 17 -22.32 -2.54 -13.97
CA ALA A 17 -22.21 -3.00 -12.59
C ALA A 17 -22.52 -1.87 -11.59
N ALA A 18 -21.95 -0.69 -11.80
CA ALA A 18 -22.17 0.49 -10.97
C ALA A 18 -23.65 0.90 -10.92
N ALA A 19 -24.33 0.92 -12.08
CA ALA A 19 -25.76 1.23 -12.14
C ALA A 19 -26.61 0.21 -11.37
N ARG A 20 -26.24 -1.08 -11.43
CA ARG A 20 -26.93 -2.14 -10.68
C ARG A 20 -26.69 -2.05 -9.18
N MET A 21 -25.44 -1.79 -8.76
CA MET A 21 -25.11 -1.60 -7.36
C MET A 21 -25.82 -0.38 -6.78
N GLN A 22 -25.83 0.74 -7.51
CA GLN A 22 -26.55 1.94 -7.09
C GLN A 22 -28.05 1.68 -6.94
N ALA A 23 -28.67 0.95 -7.88
CA ALA A 23 -30.08 0.55 -7.77
C ALA A 23 -30.37 -0.35 -6.56
N ALA A 24 -29.36 -1.08 -6.07
CA ALA A 24 -29.42 -1.89 -4.85
C ALA A 24 -29.02 -1.12 -3.57
N GLY A 25 -28.67 0.17 -3.66
CA GLY A 25 -28.19 0.96 -2.53
C GLY A 25 -26.76 0.63 -2.10
N CYS A 26 -25.96 0.04 -2.98
CA CYS A 26 -24.56 -0.28 -2.76
C CYS A 26 -23.64 0.58 -3.64
N GLU A 27 -22.39 0.75 -3.21
CA GLU A 27 -21.36 1.47 -3.96
C GLU A 27 -20.31 0.51 -4.53
N MET A 28 -19.73 0.88 -5.67
CA MET A 28 -18.62 0.11 -6.24
C MET A 28 -17.40 0.16 -5.30
N PRO A 29 -16.65 -0.94 -5.16
CA PRO A 29 -15.51 -1.00 -4.25
C PRO A 29 -14.26 -0.24 -4.74
N CYS A 30 -14.23 0.11 -6.02
CA CYS A 30 -13.17 0.87 -6.66
C CYS A 30 -13.74 1.75 -7.77
N THR A 31 -12.93 2.68 -8.28
CA THR A 31 -13.29 3.55 -9.40
C THR A 31 -13.21 2.83 -10.74
N ALA A 32 -13.76 3.45 -11.79
CA ALA A 32 -13.75 2.90 -13.15
C ALA A 32 -12.31 2.72 -13.67
N GLU A 33 -11.42 3.65 -13.32
CA GLU A 33 -10.01 3.65 -13.69
C GLU A 33 -9.27 2.49 -13.01
N ALA A 34 -9.47 2.31 -11.71
CA ALA A 34 -8.91 1.18 -10.98
C ALA A 34 -9.43 -0.15 -11.53
N PHE A 35 -10.74 -0.24 -11.77
CA PHE A 35 -11.36 -1.43 -12.36
C PHE A 35 -10.78 -1.79 -13.75
N ALA A 36 -10.54 -0.79 -14.59
CA ALA A 36 -9.95 -1.01 -15.92
C ALA A 36 -8.51 -1.57 -15.82
N VAL A 37 -7.73 -1.10 -14.85
CA VAL A 37 -6.38 -1.66 -14.59
C VAL A 37 -6.47 -3.09 -14.04
N ILE A 38 -7.37 -3.33 -13.08
CA ILE A 38 -7.55 -4.64 -12.45
C ILE A 38 -7.99 -5.69 -13.47
N SER A 39 -8.96 -5.37 -14.32
CA SER A 39 -9.49 -6.29 -15.33
C SER A 39 -8.51 -6.61 -16.45
N ALA A 40 -7.60 -5.69 -16.76
CA ALA A 40 -6.56 -5.89 -17.76
C ALA A 40 -5.33 -6.66 -17.23
N ALA A 41 -5.20 -6.81 -15.92
CA ALA A 41 -4.05 -7.46 -15.29
C ALA A 41 -4.03 -8.98 -15.53
N ALA A 42 -2.82 -9.54 -15.53
CA ALA A 42 -2.65 -10.99 -15.52
C ALA A 42 -3.10 -11.56 -14.16
N PRO A 43 -3.72 -12.75 -14.13
CA PRO A 43 -4.23 -13.33 -12.88
C PRO A 43 -3.13 -13.70 -11.88
N ASP A 44 -1.90 -13.88 -12.35
CA ASP A 44 -0.75 -14.40 -11.61
C ASP A 44 0.39 -13.38 -11.48
N ALA A 45 0.24 -12.16 -11.98
CA ALA A 45 1.25 -11.12 -11.88
C ALA A 45 0.66 -9.71 -11.90
N ALA A 46 1.19 -8.84 -11.06
CA ALA A 46 0.88 -7.42 -11.04
C ALA A 46 1.95 -6.63 -11.82
N ASP A 47 1.53 -5.74 -12.71
CA ASP A 47 2.40 -4.81 -13.42
C ASP A 47 2.29 -3.41 -12.81
N TYR A 48 3.39 -2.91 -12.25
CA TYR A 48 3.44 -1.57 -11.68
C TYR A 48 3.12 -0.49 -12.71
N SER A 49 3.57 -0.65 -13.96
CA SER A 49 3.42 0.39 -14.98
C SER A 49 1.95 0.66 -15.31
N ALA A 50 1.10 -0.38 -15.24
CA ALA A 50 -0.33 -0.26 -15.40
C ALA A 50 -1.00 0.52 -14.26
N MET A 51 -0.53 0.35 -13.02
CA MET A 51 -1.03 1.08 -11.85
C MET A 51 -0.46 2.50 -11.75
N ALA A 52 0.73 2.76 -12.30
CA ALA A 52 1.45 4.02 -12.14
C ALA A 52 0.76 5.24 -12.77
N ALA A 53 -0.26 5.04 -13.61
CA ALA A 53 -1.07 6.12 -14.16
C ALA A 53 -2.26 6.51 -13.25
N LEU A 54 -2.51 5.74 -12.18
CA LEU A 54 -3.64 5.95 -11.26
C LEU A 54 -3.31 6.99 -10.19
N ARG A 55 -4.29 7.79 -9.81
CA ARG A 55 -4.17 8.68 -8.64
C ARG A 55 -4.05 7.87 -7.36
N ASN A 56 -3.54 8.47 -6.28
CA ASN A 56 -3.29 7.78 -5.01
C ASN A 56 -4.46 6.90 -4.48
N PRO A 57 -5.72 7.36 -4.45
CA PRO A 57 -6.83 6.51 -3.98
C PRO A 57 -7.03 5.29 -4.88
N ASP A 58 -7.03 5.52 -6.20
CA ASP A 58 -7.24 4.49 -7.22
C ASP A 58 -6.07 3.48 -7.24
N PHE A 59 -4.84 3.96 -7.01
CA PHE A 59 -3.66 3.14 -6.87
C PHE A 59 -3.73 2.24 -5.65
N LEU A 60 -4.20 2.76 -4.50
CA LEU A 60 -4.35 1.96 -3.28
C LEU A 60 -5.30 0.79 -3.52
N ASP A 61 -6.45 1.06 -4.14
CA ASP A 61 -7.46 0.05 -4.44
C ASP A 61 -6.92 -1.01 -5.40
N ALA A 62 -6.29 -0.57 -6.50
CA ALA A 62 -5.66 -1.48 -7.46
C ALA A 62 -4.56 -2.32 -6.82
N ALA A 63 -3.70 -1.73 -5.98
CA ALA A 63 -2.61 -2.44 -5.32
C ALA A 63 -3.11 -3.52 -4.35
N TYR A 64 -4.13 -3.22 -3.53
CA TYR A 64 -4.72 -4.20 -2.62
C TYR A 64 -5.38 -5.35 -3.38
N ILE A 65 -6.16 -5.04 -4.41
CA ILE A 65 -6.87 -6.07 -5.18
C ILE A 65 -5.87 -6.95 -5.94
N LEU A 66 -4.88 -6.35 -6.60
CA LEU A 66 -3.92 -7.11 -7.42
C LEU A 66 -2.89 -7.89 -6.61
N LEU A 67 -2.42 -7.35 -5.48
CA LEU A 67 -1.35 -7.99 -4.70
C LEU A 67 -1.87 -8.85 -3.55
N LEU A 68 -3.06 -8.56 -3.00
CA LEU A 68 -3.64 -9.30 -1.88
C LEU A 68 -4.93 -10.04 -2.25
N GLY A 69 -5.52 -9.78 -3.42
CA GLY A 69 -6.76 -10.43 -3.84
C GLY A 69 -7.99 -9.97 -3.07
N ARG A 70 -7.93 -8.80 -2.42
CA ARG A 70 -9.04 -8.25 -1.61
C ARG A 70 -9.10 -6.73 -1.64
N GLU A 71 -10.22 -6.20 -1.19
CA GLU A 71 -10.41 -4.76 -1.00
C GLU A 71 -9.64 -4.23 0.22
N VAL A 72 -9.36 -2.94 0.19
CA VAL A 72 -8.84 -2.20 1.34
C VAL A 72 -9.91 -2.18 2.42
N ASP A 73 -9.61 -2.75 3.58
CA ASP A 73 -10.51 -2.71 4.73
C ASP A 73 -10.70 -1.27 5.25
N ALA A 74 -11.87 -0.99 5.83
CA ALA A 74 -12.22 0.36 6.28
C ALA A 74 -11.18 0.97 7.25
N PRO A 75 -10.65 0.25 8.26
CA PRO A 75 -9.58 0.78 9.11
C PRO A 75 -8.31 1.15 8.35
N ALA A 76 -7.83 0.27 7.45
CA ALA A 76 -6.67 0.58 6.61
C ALA A 76 -6.93 1.78 5.69
N ARG A 77 -8.12 1.88 5.09
CA ARG A 77 -8.48 3.00 4.22
C ARG A 77 -8.43 4.34 4.95
N VAL A 78 -8.97 4.41 6.17
CA VAL A 78 -8.90 5.62 7.00
C VAL A 78 -7.46 6.03 7.28
N SER A 79 -6.58 5.07 7.56
CA SER A 79 -5.15 5.33 7.78
C SER A 79 -4.46 5.90 6.52
N TRP A 80 -4.79 5.38 5.34
CA TRP A 80 -4.23 5.84 4.07
C TRP A 80 -4.80 7.17 3.58
N GLN A 81 -6.06 7.48 3.88
CA GLN A 81 -6.71 8.72 3.47
C GLN A 81 -5.94 9.97 3.91
N ALA A 82 -5.38 9.96 5.12
CA ALA A 82 -4.54 11.05 5.62
C ALA A 82 -3.27 11.30 4.78
N GLN A 83 -2.87 10.33 3.96
CA GLN A 83 -1.66 10.35 3.13
C GLN A 83 -1.96 10.57 1.63
N PHE A 84 -3.22 10.68 1.22
CA PHE A 84 -3.57 10.86 -0.20
C PHE A 84 -3.01 12.14 -0.83
N GLY A 85 -2.71 13.16 -0.02
CA GLY A 85 -2.08 14.40 -0.47
C GLY A 85 -0.56 14.31 -0.68
N LEU A 86 0.08 13.17 -0.35
CA LEU A 86 1.51 12.99 -0.61
C LEU A 86 1.79 12.90 -2.11
N PRO A 87 3.02 13.27 -2.55
CA PRO A 87 3.45 13.03 -3.93
C PRO A 87 3.26 11.56 -4.31
N GLU A 88 2.78 11.30 -5.54
CA GLU A 88 2.37 9.95 -5.96
C GLU A 88 3.49 8.92 -5.77
N THR A 89 4.74 9.27 -6.13
CA THR A 89 5.89 8.38 -5.92
C THR A 89 6.06 7.99 -4.45
N VAL A 90 5.94 8.94 -3.51
CA VAL A 90 6.10 8.70 -2.07
C VAL A 90 4.95 7.83 -1.54
N PHE A 91 3.71 8.16 -1.91
CA PHE A 91 2.54 7.41 -1.51
C PHE A 91 2.62 5.96 -2.00
N ARG A 92 2.92 5.77 -3.29
CA ARG A 92 3.02 4.45 -3.93
C ARG A 92 4.14 3.61 -3.31
N THR A 93 5.29 4.20 -3.03
CA THR A 93 6.37 3.50 -2.30
C THR A 93 5.88 3.04 -0.93
N ASN A 94 5.25 3.91 -0.15
CA ASN A 94 4.74 3.53 1.17
C ASN A 94 3.74 2.38 1.08
N VAL A 95 2.75 2.48 0.19
CA VAL A 95 1.72 1.43 0.00
C VAL A 95 2.36 0.10 -0.37
N LEU A 96 3.21 0.07 -1.39
CA LEU A 96 3.84 -1.16 -1.85
C LEU A 96 4.77 -1.74 -0.79
N THR A 97 5.58 -0.92 -0.11
CA THR A 97 6.43 -1.40 0.99
C THR A 97 5.60 -2.00 2.12
N THR A 98 4.47 -1.40 2.48
CA THR A 98 3.56 -1.95 3.50
C THR A 98 2.95 -3.29 3.06
N ILE A 99 2.43 -3.37 1.84
CA ILE A 99 1.80 -4.60 1.31
C ILE A 99 2.83 -5.72 1.21
N LEU A 100 3.98 -5.48 0.57
CA LEU A 100 5.01 -6.48 0.33
C LEU A 100 5.65 -7.02 1.63
N ARG A 101 5.64 -6.23 2.70
CA ARG A 101 6.09 -6.64 4.04
C ARG A 101 5.00 -7.28 4.89
N SER A 102 3.75 -7.29 4.43
CA SER A 102 2.64 -7.86 5.19
C SER A 102 2.73 -9.38 5.25
N ALA A 103 2.32 -9.97 6.38
CA ALA A 103 2.22 -11.42 6.52
C ALA A 103 1.16 -12.05 5.59
N GLU A 104 0.25 -11.24 5.05
CA GLU A 104 -0.74 -11.66 4.07
C GLU A 104 -0.10 -11.90 2.71
N TYR A 105 0.64 -10.90 2.20
CA TYR A 105 1.39 -11.04 0.96
C TYR A 105 2.45 -12.14 1.04
N GLN A 106 3.16 -12.26 2.17
CA GLN A 106 4.17 -13.30 2.35
C GLN A 106 3.59 -14.73 2.32
N ARG A 107 2.30 -14.91 2.61
CA ARG A 107 1.64 -16.23 2.54
C ARG A 107 1.28 -16.64 1.11
N ASN A 108 0.96 -15.69 0.25
CA ASN A 108 0.64 -15.94 -1.15
C ASN A 108 1.17 -14.79 -2.02
N PRO A 109 2.47 -14.79 -2.36
CA PRO A 109 3.09 -13.67 -3.04
C PRO A 109 2.65 -13.61 -4.51
N VAL A 110 2.13 -12.45 -4.92
CA VAL A 110 1.87 -12.13 -6.34
C VAL A 110 3.05 -11.33 -6.88
N PRO A 111 3.80 -11.83 -7.87
CA PRO A 111 4.93 -11.11 -8.47
C PRO A 111 4.55 -9.69 -8.91
N LEU A 112 5.28 -8.70 -8.40
CA LEU A 112 5.21 -7.32 -8.86
C LEU A 112 6.35 -7.05 -9.86
N THR A 113 5.99 -6.76 -11.11
CA THR A 113 6.92 -6.49 -12.20
C THR A 113 6.94 -5.01 -12.58
N GLY A 114 8.01 -4.56 -13.24
CA GLY A 114 8.09 -3.20 -13.79
C GLY A 114 8.14 -2.07 -12.77
N CYS A 115 8.40 -2.34 -11.49
CA CYS A 115 8.44 -1.32 -10.46
C CYS A 115 9.82 -0.65 -10.39
N PRO A 116 9.95 0.66 -10.68
CA PRO A 116 11.21 1.39 -10.58
C PRO A 116 11.47 1.93 -9.17
N LEU A 117 10.53 1.70 -8.23
CA LEU A 117 10.60 2.28 -6.91
C LEU A 117 11.65 1.54 -6.07
N PRO A 118 12.37 2.25 -5.17
CA PRO A 118 13.29 1.62 -4.24
C PRO A 118 12.48 0.88 -3.16
N LEU A 119 12.01 -0.32 -3.47
CA LEU A 119 11.16 -1.11 -2.59
C LEU A 119 11.96 -1.83 -1.48
N MET A 120 13.30 -1.82 -1.54
CA MET A 120 14.20 -2.28 -0.46
C MET A 120 15.59 -1.62 -0.47
N GLN A 121 16.06 -1.27 0.73
CA GLN A 121 17.36 -1.71 1.24
C GLN A 121 17.12 -2.43 2.58
N GLU A 122 18.00 -3.39 2.88
CA GLU A 122 18.00 -4.31 4.03
C GLU A 122 17.78 -3.62 5.39
N ASP A 123 17.12 -4.32 6.32
CA ASP A 123 17.08 -4.04 7.77
C ASP A 123 16.82 -2.60 8.24
N GLY A 124 15.89 -1.90 7.57
CA GLY A 124 15.31 -0.65 8.08
C GLY A 124 13.96 -0.89 8.74
N GLN A 125 13.95 -1.00 10.08
CA GLN A 125 12.75 -0.96 10.91
C GLN A 125 11.78 0.13 10.45
N ASN A 126 10.48 -0.17 10.49
CA ASN A 126 9.38 0.76 10.27
C ASN A 126 9.55 2.06 11.08
N LEU A 127 10.16 3.10 10.48
CA LEU A 127 10.25 4.44 11.09
C LEU A 127 8.91 5.19 11.09
N LEU A 128 7.87 4.66 10.44
CA LEU A 128 6.53 5.26 10.41
C LEU A 128 5.49 4.53 11.27
N ILE A 129 5.83 3.38 11.87
CA ILE A 129 4.93 2.66 12.81
C ILE A 129 5.49 2.66 14.25
N ALA A 130 6.74 3.07 14.46
CA ALA A 130 7.34 3.21 15.80
C ALA A 130 6.94 4.52 16.55
N ALA A 131 5.77 5.09 16.26
CA ALA A 131 5.19 6.17 17.07
C ALA A 131 4.25 5.67 18.18
N GLN A 132 4.05 4.35 18.31
CA GLN A 132 3.27 3.80 19.42
C GLN A 132 4.07 2.72 20.18
N ALA A 133 4.22 3.00 21.48
CA ALA A 133 4.62 2.10 22.57
C ALA A 133 6.11 1.68 22.68
N MET A 134 6.96 2.61 23.17
CA MET A 134 7.97 2.16 24.14
C MET A 134 7.29 2.03 25.52
N PRO A 135 7.41 0.88 26.21
CA PRO A 135 6.89 0.74 27.57
C PRO A 135 7.50 1.80 28.48
N GLU A 136 6.67 2.55 29.21
CA GLU A 136 7.09 3.70 30.04
C GLU A 136 8.23 3.38 31.01
N ARG A 137 8.33 2.12 31.45
CA ARG A 137 9.40 1.64 32.33
C ARG A 137 10.79 1.75 31.71
N LEU A 138 10.92 1.52 30.41
CA LEU A 138 12.21 1.61 29.70
C LEU A 138 12.60 3.07 29.41
N VAL A 139 11.62 3.93 29.15
CA VAL A 139 11.84 5.38 28.98
C VAL A 139 12.37 6.00 30.28
N ARG A 140 11.79 5.64 31.43
CA ARG A 140 12.25 6.11 32.75
C ARG A 140 13.65 5.58 33.10
N LEU A 141 13.97 4.35 32.72
CA LEU A 141 15.31 3.79 32.93
C LEU A 141 16.35 4.52 32.06
N TYR A 142 16.02 4.78 30.79
CA TYR A 142 16.86 5.54 29.86
C TYR A 142 17.13 6.97 30.34
N GLN A 143 16.11 7.68 30.82
CA GLN A 143 16.23 9.05 31.34
C GLN A 143 17.10 9.15 32.61
N LYS A 144 17.23 8.08 33.39
CA LYS A 144 18.06 8.03 34.61
C LYS A 144 19.52 7.64 34.36
N MET A 145 19.88 7.25 33.14
CA MET A 145 21.27 6.88 32.85
C MET A 145 22.19 8.10 32.71
N PRO A 146 23.47 8.01 33.11
CA PRO A 146 24.45 9.07 32.90
C PRO A 146 24.58 9.46 31.42
N ARG A 147 24.76 10.77 31.15
CA ARG A 147 24.86 11.34 29.80
C ARG A 147 25.80 10.60 28.82
N PRO A 148 26.95 10.01 29.24
CA PRO A 148 27.81 9.24 28.34
C PRO A 148 27.12 8.01 27.75
N VAL A 149 26.32 7.30 28.54
CA VAL A 149 25.63 6.07 28.12
C VAL A 149 24.46 6.39 27.19
N GLN A 150 23.74 7.49 27.45
CA GLN A 150 22.68 7.97 26.57
C GLN A 150 23.21 8.35 25.18
N LYS A 151 24.40 8.96 25.11
CA LYS A 151 25.07 9.27 23.84
C LYS A 151 25.51 8.00 23.12
N LEU A 152 26.05 7.01 23.84
CA LEU A 152 26.42 5.72 23.24
C LEU A 152 25.21 4.98 22.67
N ALA A 153 24.09 4.98 23.40
CA ALA A 153 22.83 4.39 22.95
C ALA A 153 22.23 5.14 21.74
N LYS A 154 22.32 6.48 21.70
CA LYS A 154 21.92 7.26 20.52
C LYS A 154 22.79 6.97 19.29
N LYS A 155 24.09 6.81 19.49
CA LYS A 155 25.07 6.49 18.44
C LYS A 155 24.92 5.06 17.92
N LEU A 156 24.59 4.11 18.79
CA LEU A 156 24.23 2.73 18.40
C LEU A 156 22.85 2.65 17.72
N ALA A 157 21.92 3.56 18.06
CA ALA A 157 20.58 3.63 17.47
C ALA A 157 20.50 4.52 16.20
N GLY A 158 21.64 4.94 15.64
CA GLY A 158 21.71 5.63 14.34
C GLY A 158 21.12 7.05 14.31
N LYS A 159 20.96 7.71 15.47
CA LYS A 159 20.71 9.16 15.50
C LYS A 159 22.04 9.86 15.80
N GLU A 160 22.66 10.27 14.68
CA GLU A 160 24.06 10.67 14.42
C GLU A 160 25.01 9.52 14.04
#